data_AF-A0A3M1YDE7-F1
#
_entry.id   AF-A0A3M1YDE7-F1
#
_cell.length_a   1.000
_cell.length_b   1.000
_cell.length_c   1.000
_cell.angle_alpha   90.00
_cell.angle_beta   90.00
_cell.angle_gamma   90.00
#
_symmetry.space_group_name_H-M   'P 1'
#
loop_
_entity.id
_entity.type
_entity.pdbx_description
1 polymer ?
#
loop_
_entity_poly.entity_id
_entity_poly.type
_entity_poly.pdbx_seq_one_letter_code
_entity_poly.pdbx_strand_id
1 'polypeptide(L)'
;MNKFMEDWSKELDDLDITISLGEEEYVEAFEKQKAKLSHFIEDMTSSLENSELGEKTQPLRTKLDELKVQLALGRAETQDAFETQRKNLETKLHEANSAYEKLQERGEQKTGEWARAFKDRAEGFKTRLDLLRLHFSLGVADAHDELESLRSELKDKISGMKKKIEVKGEEAEDKWDEISEELGEAYEHFKGALKRVFS
;
A
#
# COMPACT_ATOMS: atom_id res chain seq x y z
N MET A 1 -13.43 -15.00 -12.65
CA MET A 1 -12.49 -14.71 -11.56
C MET A 1 -13.28 -13.99 -10.47
N ASN A 2 -13.16 -14.37 -9.20
CA ASN A 2 -13.83 -13.62 -8.11
C ASN A 2 -13.13 -12.26 -7.95
N LYS A 3 -13.89 -11.22 -7.56
CA LYS A 3 -13.40 -9.86 -7.26
C LYS A 3 -12.11 -9.86 -6.43
N PHE A 4 -12.03 -10.73 -5.41
CA PHE A 4 -10.83 -10.87 -4.58
C PHE A 4 -9.57 -11.15 -5.42
N MET A 5 -9.66 -12.08 -6.37
CA MET A 5 -8.54 -12.46 -7.23
C MET A 5 -8.21 -11.39 -8.26
N GLU A 6 -9.23 -10.68 -8.77
CA GLU A 6 -9.01 -9.52 -9.64
C GLU A 6 -8.27 -8.40 -8.91
N ASP A 7 -8.60 -8.16 -7.64
CA ASP A 7 -7.94 -7.15 -6.81
C ASP A 7 -6.49 -7.56 -6.50
N TRP A 8 -6.23 -8.83 -6.19
CA TRP A 8 -4.87 -9.36 -6.02
C TRP A 8 -4.06 -9.32 -7.32
N SER A 9 -4.66 -9.66 -8.46
CA SER A 9 -3.97 -9.56 -9.75
C SER A 9 -3.53 -8.13 -10.02
N LYS A 10 -4.42 -7.14 -9.81
CA LYS A 10 -4.11 -5.72 -9.98
C LYS A 10 -3.01 -5.26 -9.01
N GLU A 11 -3.05 -5.71 -7.76
CA GLU A 11 -2.01 -5.39 -6.77
C GLU A 11 -0.65 -5.92 -7.22
N LEU A 12 -0.58 -7.19 -7.65
CA LEU A 12 0.67 -7.79 -8.13
C LEU A 12 1.17 -7.13 -9.41
N ASP A 13 0.29 -6.75 -10.33
CA ASP A 13 0.66 -5.99 -11.54
C ASP A 13 1.22 -4.61 -11.18
N ASP A 14 0.59 -3.90 -10.23
CA ASP A 14 1.08 -2.63 -9.73
C ASP A 14 2.49 -2.77 -9.10
N LEU A 15 2.71 -3.83 -8.31
CA LEU A 15 4.01 -4.11 -7.68
C LEU A 15 5.08 -4.48 -8.71
N ASP A 16 4.72 -5.29 -9.71
CA ASP A 16 5.58 -5.72 -10.82
C ASP A 16 6.03 -4.54 -11.68
N ILE A 17 5.10 -3.63 -11.99
CA ILE A 17 5.42 -2.36 -12.65
C ILE A 17 6.38 -1.56 -11.77
N THR A 18 6.04 -1.37 -10.49
CA THR A 18 6.83 -0.53 -9.57
C THR A 18 8.25 -1.04 -9.38
N ILE A 19 8.46 -2.34 -9.23
CA ILE A 19 9.79 -2.94 -9.08
C ILE A 19 10.61 -2.91 -10.39
N SER A 20 9.95 -2.79 -11.53
CA SER A 20 10.57 -2.76 -12.84
C SER A 20 10.88 -1.34 -13.34
N LEU A 21 10.42 -0.30 -12.63
CA LEU A 21 10.68 1.10 -13.00
C LEU A 21 12.17 1.42 -13.13
N GLY A 22 12.48 2.35 -14.03
CA GLY A 22 13.79 2.99 -14.13
C GLY A 22 13.94 4.20 -13.19
N GLU A 23 15.18 4.69 -13.06
CA GLU A 23 15.51 5.88 -12.24
C GLU A 23 14.81 7.16 -12.69
N GLU A 24 14.34 7.27 -13.93
CA GLU A 24 13.67 8.49 -14.42
C GLU A 24 12.16 8.47 -14.16
N GLU A 25 11.58 7.33 -13.79
CA GLU A 25 10.14 7.11 -13.71
C GLU A 25 9.58 7.18 -12.28
N TYR A 26 10.46 7.23 -11.26
CA TYR A 26 10.03 7.14 -9.86
C TYR A 26 9.17 8.32 -9.40
N VAL A 27 9.43 9.55 -9.90
CA VAL A 27 8.65 10.73 -9.50
C VAL A 27 7.21 10.56 -9.96
N GLU A 28 7.02 10.14 -11.20
CA GLU A 28 5.69 9.91 -11.77
C GLU A 28 4.98 8.76 -11.08
N ALA A 29 5.71 7.69 -10.78
CA ALA A 29 5.17 6.57 -10.03
C ALA A 29 4.74 6.98 -8.61
N PHE A 30 5.54 7.79 -7.91
CA PHE A 30 5.19 8.32 -6.59
C PHE A 30 3.93 9.19 -6.64
N GLU A 31 3.85 10.13 -7.58
CA GLU A 31 2.67 10.98 -7.75
C GLU A 31 1.42 10.17 -8.13
N LYS A 32 1.57 9.12 -8.94
CA LYS A 32 0.48 8.18 -9.25
C LYS A 32 -0.01 7.47 -7.99
N GLN A 33 0.89 7.04 -7.10
CA GLN A 33 0.49 6.44 -5.83
C GLN A 33 -0.20 7.44 -4.91
N LYS A 34 0.29 8.69 -4.84
CA LYS A 34 -0.36 9.76 -4.08
C LYS A 34 -1.80 9.98 -4.57
N ALA A 35 -2.00 10.11 -5.87
CA ALA A 35 -3.33 10.29 -6.47
C ALA A 35 -4.27 9.10 -6.16
N LYS A 36 -3.76 7.87 -6.28
CA LYS A 36 -4.49 6.63 -5.94
C LYS A 36 -4.93 6.57 -4.48
N LEU A 37 -4.12 7.09 -3.56
CA LEU A 37 -4.46 7.17 -2.14
C LEU A 37 -5.41 8.35 -1.86
N SER A 38 -5.22 9.50 -2.51
CA SER A 38 -6.10 10.66 -2.39
C SER A 38 -7.55 10.32 -2.78
N HIS A 39 -7.77 9.70 -3.94
CA HIS A 39 -9.12 9.30 -4.35
C HIS A 39 -9.77 8.33 -3.37
N PHE A 40 -9.01 7.35 -2.87
CA PHE A 40 -9.53 6.44 -1.87
C PHE A 40 -9.93 7.18 -0.57
N ILE A 41 -9.14 8.16 -0.13
CA ILE A 41 -9.45 8.96 1.06
C ILE A 41 -10.67 9.86 0.82
N GLU A 42 -10.86 10.39 -0.37
CA GLU A 42 -12.05 11.16 -0.76
C GLU A 42 -13.31 10.30 -0.70
N ASP A 43 -13.27 9.09 -1.27
CA ASP A 43 -14.38 8.14 -1.26
C ASP A 43 -14.76 7.74 0.18
N MET A 44 -13.75 7.46 1.01
CA MET A 44 -13.95 7.15 2.42
C MET A 44 -14.52 8.33 3.20
N THR A 45 -13.99 9.55 2.99
CA THR A 45 -14.48 10.75 3.68
C THR A 45 -15.94 10.98 3.34
N SER A 46 -16.30 10.86 2.06
CA SER A 46 -17.68 10.96 1.59
C SER A 46 -18.58 9.89 2.21
N SER A 47 -18.07 8.66 2.37
CA SER A 47 -18.80 7.57 3.03
C SER A 47 -19.01 7.83 4.53
N LEU A 48 -18.00 8.37 5.22
CA LEU A 48 -18.07 8.77 6.62
C LEU A 48 -19.03 9.95 6.84
N GLU A 49 -19.07 10.90 5.90
CA GLU A 49 -19.98 12.05 5.89
C GLU A 49 -21.44 11.63 5.79
N ASN A 50 -21.74 10.67 4.92
CA ASN A 50 -23.08 10.13 4.74
C ASN A 50 -23.48 9.08 5.78
N SER A 51 -22.62 8.82 6.77
CA SER A 51 -22.86 7.83 7.82
C SER A 51 -23.67 8.40 8.99
N GLU A 52 -24.47 7.54 9.63
CA GLU A 52 -25.22 7.87 10.86
C GLU A 52 -24.30 8.10 12.08
N LEU A 53 -22.99 7.91 11.92
CA LEU A 53 -22.01 8.00 13.01
C LEU A 53 -21.70 9.44 13.41
N GLY A 54 -22.08 10.42 12.58
CA GLY A 54 -22.05 11.85 12.89
C GLY A 54 -20.70 12.33 13.47
N GLU A 55 -20.76 13.08 14.57
CA GLU A 55 -19.60 13.67 15.27
C GLU A 55 -18.58 12.64 15.76
N LYS A 56 -18.97 11.36 15.94
CA LYS A 56 -18.04 10.33 16.44
C LYS A 56 -16.89 10.09 15.47
N THR A 57 -17.13 10.28 14.16
CA THR A 57 -16.10 10.12 13.12
C THR A 57 -15.20 11.36 12.97
N GLN A 58 -15.49 12.45 13.68
CA GLN A 58 -14.79 13.71 13.49
C GLN A 58 -13.27 13.65 13.73
N PRO A 59 -12.75 12.95 14.76
CA PRO A 59 -11.31 12.78 14.92
C PRO A 59 -10.66 12.09 13.72
N LEU A 60 -11.34 11.11 13.14
CA LEU A 60 -10.86 10.41 11.95
C LEU A 60 -10.92 11.32 10.72
N ARG A 61 -12.02 12.06 10.51
CA ARG A 61 -12.13 13.02 9.39
C ARG A 61 -10.99 14.03 9.41
N THR A 62 -10.66 14.58 10.58
CA THR A 62 -9.50 15.47 10.75
C THR A 62 -8.20 14.81 10.30
N LYS A 63 -7.97 13.53 10.65
CA LYS A 63 -6.77 12.80 10.20
C LYS A 63 -6.74 12.49 8.71
N LEU A 64 -7.89 12.21 8.11
CA LEU A 64 -8.01 12.06 6.67
C LEU A 64 -7.74 13.38 5.94
N ASP A 65 -8.20 14.52 6.46
CA ASP A 65 -7.92 15.83 5.89
C ASP A 65 -6.45 16.24 6.04
N GLU A 66 -5.83 15.99 7.20
CA GLU A 66 -4.38 16.16 7.37
C GLU A 66 -3.60 15.32 6.35
N LEU A 67 -4.03 14.07 6.09
CA LEU A 67 -3.41 13.19 5.12
C LEU A 67 -3.61 13.69 3.68
N LYS A 68 -4.80 14.19 3.32
CA LYS A 68 -5.04 14.85 2.01
C LYS A 68 -4.10 16.04 1.81
N VAL A 69 -3.89 16.86 2.83
CA VAL A 69 -2.95 18.00 2.77
C VAL A 69 -1.53 17.52 2.48
N GLN A 70 -1.08 16.45 3.14
CA GLN A 70 0.24 15.87 2.86
C GLN A 70 0.34 15.30 1.44
N LEU A 71 -0.71 14.64 0.95
CA LEU A 71 -0.76 14.11 -0.42
C LEU A 71 -0.80 15.21 -1.49
N ALA A 72 -1.31 16.39 -1.15
CA ALA A 72 -1.34 17.55 -2.04
C ALA A 72 -0.05 18.39 -1.99
N LEU A 73 0.92 18.07 -1.11
CA LEU A 73 2.23 18.71 -1.15
C LEU A 73 2.88 18.46 -2.51
N GLY A 74 3.65 19.45 -2.97
CA GLY A 74 4.22 19.49 -4.32
C GLY A 74 5.06 18.26 -4.68
N ARG A 75 5.49 18.19 -5.94
CA ARG A 75 6.17 17.01 -6.47
C ARG A 75 7.47 16.71 -5.71
N ALA A 76 7.71 15.44 -5.43
CA ALA A 76 8.96 14.98 -4.82
C ALA A 76 10.05 14.79 -5.90
N GLU A 77 10.55 15.89 -6.45
CA GLU A 77 11.52 15.88 -7.56
C GLU A 77 12.95 15.52 -7.14
N THR A 78 13.24 15.49 -5.83
CA THR A 78 14.55 15.11 -5.29
C THR A 78 14.41 13.96 -4.31
N GLN A 79 15.50 13.21 -4.10
CA GLN A 79 15.55 12.14 -3.10
C GLN A 79 15.20 12.64 -1.69
N ASP A 80 15.73 13.79 -1.29
CA ASP A 80 15.42 14.40 0.02
C ASP A 80 13.95 14.79 0.13
N ALA A 81 13.36 15.35 -0.94
CA ALA A 81 11.95 15.69 -0.98
C ALA A 81 11.07 14.42 -0.88
N PHE A 82 11.44 13.35 -1.59
CA PHE A 82 10.78 12.06 -1.51
C PHE A 82 10.85 11.47 -0.10
N GLU A 83 12.04 11.36 0.50
CA GLU A 83 12.20 10.80 1.84
C GLU A 83 11.44 11.60 2.91
N THR A 84 11.44 12.93 2.78
CA THR A 84 10.67 13.81 3.67
C THR A 84 9.16 13.56 3.52
N GLN A 85 8.66 13.56 2.28
CA GLN A 85 7.23 13.31 2.03
C GLN A 85 6.82 11.90 2.45
N ARG A 86 7.63 10.88 2.15
CA ARG A 86 7.39 9.49 2.57
C ARG A 86 7.24 9.38 4.08
N LYS A 87 8.19 9.90 4.86
CA LYS A 87 8.13 9.85 6.34
C LYS A 87 6.91 10.57 6.90
N ASN A 88 6.57 11.73 6.32
CA ASN A 88 5.37 12.46 6.72
C ASN A 88 4.09 11.68 6.41
N LEU A 89 4.00 11.09 5.22
CA LEU A 89 2.87 10.27 4.82
C LEU A 89 2.74 9.01 5.69
N GLU A 90 3.84 8.33 6.00
CA GLU A 90 3.84 7.19 6.92
C GLU A 90 3.33 7.57 8.31
N THR A 91 3.77 8.72 8.83
CA THR A 91 3.32 9.24 10.12
C THR A 91 1.82 9.53 10.09
N LYS A 92 1.32 10.20 9.05
CA LYS A 92 -0.10 10.53 8.92
C LYS A 92 -0.99 9.32 8.67
N LEU A 93 -0.51 8.34 7.92
CA LEU A 93 -1.20 7.05 7.77
C LEU A 93 -1.30 6.32 9.12
N HIS A 94 -0.24 6.34 9.92
CA HIS A 94 -0.26 5.76 11.26
C HIS A 94 -1.26 6.48 12.18
N GLU A 95 -1.25 7.82 12.21
CA GLU A 95 -2.21 8.61 12.98
C GLU A 95 -3.66 8.33 12.59
N ALA A 96 -3.94 8.22 11.27
CA ALA A 96 -5.26 7.89 10.75
C ALA A 96 -5.68 6.45 11.12
N ASN A 97 -4.76 5.48 11.02
CA ASN A 97 -5.00 4.10 11.44
C ASN A 97 -5.33 4.01 12.94
N SER A 98 -4.58 4.69 13.80
CA SER A 98 -4.88 4.73 15.23
C SER A 98 -6.22 5.41 15.54
N ALA A 99 -6.65 6.39 14.73
CA ALA A 99 -7.99 6.97 14.86
C ALA A 99 -9.09 5.96 14.48
N TYR A 100 -8.87 5.16 13.43
CA TYR A 100 -9.77 4.07 13.05
C TYR A 100 -9.88 3.00 14.14
N GLU A 101 -8.76 2.52 14.69
CA GLU A 101 -8.75 1.50 15.75
C GLU A 101 -9.56 1.96 16.98
N LYS A 102 -9.40 3.22 17.38
CA LYS A 102 -10.19 3.82 18.48
C LYS A 102 -11.69 3.92 18.17
N LEU A 103 -12.08 4.03 16.90
CA LEU A 103 -13.49 4.00 16.50
C LEU A 103 -14.05 2.58 16.49
N GLN A 104 -13.23 1.60 16.13
CA GLN A 104 -13.60 0.19 16.16
C GLN A 104 -13.82 -0.31 17.60
N GLU A 105 -12.95 0.07 18.54
CA GLU A 105 -13.07 -0.28 19.96
C GLU A 105 -14.40 0.20 20.59
N ARG A 106 -15.05 1.21 20.00
CA ARG A 106 -16.33 1.74 20.45
C ARG A 106 -17.55 0.92 19.99
N GLY A 107 -17.34 -0.19 19.27
CA GLY A 107 -18.37 -1.20 18.98
C GLY A 107 -19.25 -0.89 17.76
N GLU A 108 -18.82 -0.03 16.86
CA GLU A 108 -19.62 0.35 15.69
C GLU A 108 -19.30 -0.58 14.50
N GLN A 109 -20.15 -1.56 14.22
CA GLN A 109 -19.85 -2.61 13.23
C GLN A 109 -19.50 -2.08 11.83
N LYS A 110 -20.12 -0.97 11.39
CA LYS A 110 -19.81 -0.27 10.13
C LYS A 110 -18.45 0.45 10.14
N THR A 111 -17.92 0.84 11.31
CA THR A 111 -16.55 1.40 11.39
C THR A 111 -15.49 0.32 11.21
N GLY A 112 -15.80 -0.94 11.54
CA GLY A 112 -14.89 -2.07 11.38
C GLY A 112 -14.54 -2.36 9.91
N GLU A 113 -15.52 -2.30 9.00
CA GLU A 113 -15.29 -2.53 7.57
C GLU A 113 -14.43 -1.41 6.95
N TRP A 114 -14.72 -0.15 7.29
CA TRP A 114 -13.91 0.99 6.83
C TRP A 114 -12.51 1.01 7.42
N ALA A 115 -12.37 0.69 8.70
CA ALA A 115 -11.08 0.58 9.36
C ALA A 115 -10.20 -0.47 8.68
N ARG A 116 -10.79 -1.64 8.36
CA ARG A 116 -10.09 -2.71 7.65
C ARG A 116 -9.69 -2.27 6.24
N ALA A 117 -10.63 -1.74 5.46
CA ALA A 117 -10.35 -1.27 4.10
C ALA A 117 -9.27 -0.17 4.09
N PHE A 118 -9.30 0.77 5.03
CA PHE A 118 -8.28 1.80 5.17
C PHE A 118 -6.92 1.21 5.50
N LYS A 119 -6.87 0.32 6.50
CA LYS A 119 -5.64 -0.34 6.92
C LYS A 119 -5.00 -1.09 5.75
N ASP A 120 -5.78 -1.92 5.04
CA ASP A 120 -5.30 -2.70 3.89
C ASP A 120 -4.74 -1.77 2.81
N ARG A 121 -5.44 -0.68 2.51
CA ARG A 121 -5.00 0.32 1.52
C ARG A 121 -3.76 1.11 1.96
N ALA A 122 -3.69 1.48 3.23
CA ALA A 122 -2.56 2.18 3.82
C ALA A 122 -1.29 1.30 3.83
N GLU A 123 -1.45 0.02 4.17
CA GLU A 123 -0.36 -0.96 4.12
C GLU A 123 0.13 -1.17 2.69
N GLY A 124 -0.79 -1.38 1.73
CA GLY A 124 -0.43 -1.51 0.32
C GLY A 124 0.26 -0.25 -0.24
N PHE A 125 -0.17 0.94 0.17
CA PHE A 125 0.51 2.18 -0.20
C PHE A 125 1.92 2.25 0.38
N LYS A 126 2.10 1.93 1.66
CA LYS A 126 3.41 1.90 2.31
C LYS A 126 4.37 0.92 1.62
N THR A 127 3.91 -0.29 1.30
CA THR A 127 4.72 -1.28 0.56
C THR A 127 5.22 -0.73 -0.78
N ARG A 128 4.37 0.02 -1.50
CA ARG A 128 4.78 0.67 -2.75
C ARG A 128 5.77 1.81 -2.52
N LEU A 129 5.65 2.57 -1.44
CA LEU A 129 6.67 3.57 -1.08
C LEU A 129 8.01 2.94 -0.73
N ASP A 130 8.01 1.81 -0.04
CA ASP A 130 9.24 1.06 0.27
C ASP A 130 9.89 0.51 -1.01
N LEU A 131 9.11 0.05 -1.99
CA LEU A 131 9.63 -0.32 -3.32
C LEU A 131 10.22 0.88 -4.08
N LEU A 132 9.56 2.04 -4.05
CA LEU A 132 10.11 3.25 -4.67
C LEU A 132 11.41 3.68 -3.98
N ARG A 133 11.48 3.54 -2.66
CA ARG A 133 12.70 3.80 -1.88
C ARG A 133 13.86 2.87 -2.24
N LEU A 134 13.57 1.61 -2.59
CA LEU A 134 14.58 0.66 -3.07
C LEU A 134 15.32 1.20 -4.29
N HIS A 135 14.60 1.77 -5.26
CA HIS A 135 15.19 2.41 -6.44
C HIS A 135 16.06 3.61 -6.09
N PHE A 136 15.61 4.47 -5.18
CA PHE A 136 16.43 5.59 -4.70
C PHE A 136 17.71 5.15 -3.99
N SER A 137 17.64 4.05 -3.25
CA SER A 137 18.77 3.55 -2.45
C SER A 137 19.80 2.84 -3.32
N LEU A 138 19.36 2.22 -4.44
CA LEU A 138 20.23 1.56 -5.43
C LEU A 138 21.22 2.52 -6.10
N GLY A 139 20.91 3.82 -6.17
CA GLY A 139 21.81 4.85 -6.68
C GLY A 139 22.98 5.21 -5.76
N VAL A 140 23.05 4.65 -4.54
CA VAL A 140 24.13 4.89 -3.58
C VAL A 140 25.12 3.71 -3.60
N ALA A 141 26.36 3.97 -4.03
CA ALA A 141 27.34 2.98 -4.49
C ALA A 141 27.77 1.87 -3.50
N ASP A 142 27.52 2.00 -2.19
CA ASP A 142 28.06 1.08 -1.19
C ASP A 142 27.15 -0.14 -0.90
N ALA A 143 25.90 -0.16 -1.39
CA ALA A 143 24.93 -1.24 -1.14
C ALA A 143 24.33 -1.86 -2.42
N HIS A 144 24.88 -1.57 -3.58
CA HIS A 144 24.29 -1.92 -4.89
C HIS A 144 23.99 -3.43 -5.01
N ASP A 145 24.94 -4.30 -4.63
CA ASP A 145 24.79 -5.75 -4.78
C ASP A 145 23.70 -6.34 -3.87
N GLU A 146 23.60 -5.88 -2.62
CA GLU A 146 22.58 -6.32 -1.67
C GLU A 146 21.18 -5.87 -2.09
N LEU A 147 21.07 -4.62 -2.58
CA LEU A 147 19.81 -4.07 -3.05
C LEU A 147 19.38 -4.68 -4.38
N GLU A 148 20.31 -5.03 -5.27
CA GLU A 148 20.03 -5.72 -6.53
C GLU A 148 19.57 -7.15 -6.27
N SER A 149 20.21 -7.86 -5.34
CA SER A 149 19.75 -9.17 -4.88
C SER A 149 18.34 -9.09 -4.31
N LEU A 150 18.06 -8.10 -3.44
CA LEU A 150 16.72 -7.89 -2.90
C LEU A 150 15.70 -7.61 -4.02
N ARG A 151 16.03 -6.75 -4.99
CA ARG A 151 15.16 -6.46 -6.14
C ARG A 151 14.83 -7.74 -6.91
N SER A 152 15.82 -8.59 -7.17
CA SER A 152 15.62 -9.88 -7.84
C SER A 152 14.71 -10.80 -7.03
N GLU A 153 14.97 -10.98 -5.73
CA GLU A 153 14.16 -11.81 -4.84
C GLU A 153 12.69 -11.35 -4.80
N LEU A 154 12.46 -10.05 -4.72
CA LEU A 154 11.13 -9.47 -4.70
C LEU A 154 10.40 -9.68 -6.04
N LYS A 155 11.12 -9.57 -7.17
CA LYS A 155 10.57 -9.84 -8.50
C LYS A 155 10.17 -11.31 -8.68
N ASP A 156 11.00 -12.22 -8.17
CA ASP A 156 10.71 -13.66 -8.20
C ASP A 156 9.48 -13.99 -7.34
N LYS A 157 9.35 -13.36 -6.16
CA LYS A 157 8.17 -13.50 -5.31
C LYS A 157 6.89 -13.00 -6.00
N ILE A 158 6.93 -11.84 -6.66
CA ILE A 158 5.79 -11.31 -7.43
C ILE A 158 5.41 -12.28 -8.55
N SER A 159 6.40 -12.75 -9.32
CA SER A 159 6.17 -13.71 -10.41
C SER A 159 5.58 -15.03 -9.92
N GLY A 160 6.06 -15.54 -8.78
CA GLY A 160 5.52 -16.73 -8.14
C GLY A 160 4.06 -16.56 -7.71
N MET A 161 3.71 -15.42 -7.12
CA MET A 161 2.31 -15.11 -6.76
C MET A 161 1.42 -15.01 -8.01
N LYS A 162 1.85 -14.31 -9.07
CA LYS A 162 1.09 -14.19 -10.33
C LYS A 162 0.83 -15.57 -10.96
N LYS A 163 1.84 -16.44 -11.00
CA LYS A 163 1.70 -17.80 -11.52
C LYS A 163 0.70 -18.64 -10.72
N LYS A 164 0.65 -18.47 -9.38
CA LYS A 164 -0.35 -19.16 -8.55
C LYS A 164 -1.76 -18.73 -8.89
N ILE A 165 -1.98 -17.42 -9.09
CA ILE A 165 -3.27 -16.87 -9.52
C ILE A 165 -3.71 -17.48 -10.86
N GLU A 166 -2.79 -17.52 -11.84
CA GLU A 166 -3.05 -18.04 -13.17
C GLU A 166 -3.37 -19.55 -13.15
N VAL A 167 -2.48 -20.35 -12.56
CA VAL A 167 -2.58 -21.82 -12.60
C VAL A 167 -3.70 -22.35 -11.71
N LYS A 168 -3.75 -21.94 -10.43
CA LYS A 168 -4.74 -22.48 -9.49
C LYS A 168 -6.11 -21.82 -9.69
N GLY A 169 -6.16 -20.64 -10.33
CA GLY A 169 -7.41 -19.95 -10.56
C GLY A 169 -8.27 -20.50 -11.71
N GLU A 170 -7.67 -21.30 -12.58
CA GLU A 170 -8.40 -22.11 -13.56
C GLU A 170 -9.00 -23.39 -12.93
N GLU A 171 -8.50 -23.80 -11.76
CA GLU A 171 -8.85 -25.06 -11.09
C GLU A 171 -9.90 -24.89 -9.98
N ALA A 172 -11.15 -24.65 -10.37
CA ALA A 172 -12.36 -24.69 -9.53
C ALA A 172 -12.47 -23.65 -8.38
N GLU A 173 -13.72 -23.31 -8.05
CA GLU A 173 -14.05 -22.26 -7.08
C GLU A 173 -13.64 -22.61 -5.64
N ASP A 174 -13.58 -23.90 -5.30
CA ASP A 174 -13.30 -24.35 -3.94
C ASP A 174 -11.83 -24.21 -3.51
N LYS A 175 -10.92 -23.87 -4.44
CA LYS A 175 -9.50 -23.62 -4.15
C LYS A 175 -9.18 -22.17 -3.79
N TRP A 176 -10.16 -21.26 -3.87
CA TRP A 176 -9.91 -19.84 -3.64
C TRP A 176 -9.45 -19.52 -2.22
N ASP A 177 -9.96 -20.23 -1.22
CA ASP A 177 -9.56 -20.02 0.17
C ASP A 177 -8.09 -20.40 0.40
N GLU A 178 -7.65 -21.54 -0.17
CA GLU A 178 -6.25 -21.97 -0.13
C GLU A 178 -5.34 -20.96 -0.87
N ILE A 179 -5.77 -20.47 -2.02
CA ILE A 179 -5.03 -19.47 -2.79
C ILE A 179 -4.92 -18.15 -2.01
N SER A 180 -6.02 -17.71 -1.39
CA SER A 180 -6.06 -16.50 -0.57
C SER A 180 -5.08 -16.58 0.59
N GLU A 181 -5.05 -17.69 1.31
CA GLU A 181 -4.14 -17.93 2.42
C GLU A 181 -2.67 -17.89 1.95
N GLU A 182 -2.34 -18.67 0.91
CA GLU A 182 -0.98 -18.72 0.36
C GLU A 182 -0.50 -17.36 -0.19
N LEU A 183 -1.38 -16.59 -0.83
CA LEU A 183 -1.06 -15.25 -1.33
C LEU A 183 -0.82 -14.28 -0.16
N GLY A 184 -1.64 -14.35 0.88
CA GLY A 184 -1.46 -13.58 2.10
C GLY A 184 -0.09 -13.83 2.74
N GLU A 185 0.28 -15.10 2.91
CA GLU A 185 1.60 -15.48 3.47
C GLU A 185 2.75 -15.00 2.59
N ALA A 186 2.68 -15.23 1.28
CA ALA A 186 3.71 -14.78 0.34
C ALA A 186 3.87 -13.26 0.36
N TYR A 187 2.77 -12.52 0.49
CA TYR A 187 2.78 -11.07 0.60
C TYR A 187 3.37 -10.58 1.92
N GLU A 188 3.11 -11.25 3.04
CA GLU A 188 3.80 -10.93 4.31
C GLU A 188 5.30 -11.16 4.22
N HIS A 189 5.74 -12.26 3.58
CA HIS A 189 7.16 -12.50 3.31
C HIS A 189 7.78 -11.48 2.35
N PHE A 190 7.00 -10.95 1.42
CA PHE A 190 7.40 -9.85 0.54
C PHE A 190 7.62 -8.56 1.34
N LYS A 191 6.63 -8.15 2.14
CA LYS A 191 6.72 -6.98 3.04
C LYS A 191 7.89 -7.09 4.02
N GLY A 192 8.10 -8.28 4.59
CA GLY A 192 9.20 -8.54 5.53
C GLY A 192 10.58 -8.40 4.89
N ALA A 193 10.74 -8.80 3.63
CA ALA A 193 11.99 -8.63 2.89
C ALA A 193 12.31 -7.15 2.64
N LEU A 194 11.31 -6.35 2.22
CA LEU A 194 11.47 -4.90 2.06
C LEU A 194 11.86 -4.21 3.38
N LYS A 195 11.15 -4.52 4.46
CA LYS A 195 11.41 -3.89 5.77
C LYS A 195 12.85 -4.13 6.24
N ARG A 196 13.41 -5.32 6.03
CA ARG A 196 14.75 -5.68 6.53
C ARG A 196 15.85 -4.69 6.11
N VAL A 197 15.75 -4.15 4.91
CA VAL A 197 16.75 -3.22 4.35
C VAL A 197 16.53 -1.77 4.82
N PHE A 198 15.31 -1.44 5.21
CA PHE A 198 14.90 -0.08 5.54
C PHE A 198 14.68 0.18 7.04
N SER A 199 14.86 -0.87 7.86
CA SER A 199 14.79 -0.87 9.34
C SER A 199 16.07 -0.30 9.94
#